data_AF-A0A2P5FEI1-F1
#
_entry.id   AF-A0A2P5FEI1-F1
#
_cell.length_a   1.000
_cell.length_b   1.000
_cell.length_c   1.000
_cell.angle_alpha   90.00
_cell.angle_beta   90.00
_cell.angle_gamma   90.00
#
_symmetry.space_group_name_H-M   'P 1'
#
loop_
_entity.id
_entity.type
_entity.pdbx_description
1 polymer ?
#
loop_
_entity_poly.entity_id
_entity_poly.type
_entity_poly.pdbx_seq_one_letter_code
_entity_poly.pdbx_strand_id
1 'polypeptide(L)'
;VVYITSQSSLYTSENYIKSLKWTKEHKFWETQPVKQFKDRWNTSLPEGPIENPIALSEVKQEPYNLPKDFEWITCDVDSEEMMTEVYNLLTHNYVEGDESMFRFDYSKEFLRRALSPPGYFKT
;
A
#
# COMPACT_ATOMS: atom_id res chain seq x y z
N VAL A 1 -2.38 50.99 -6.36
CA VAL A 1 -2.94 49.90 -5.52
C VAL A 1 -2.23 48.62 -5.93
N VAL A 2 -1.31 48.13 -5.11
CA VAL A 2 -0.46 46.97 -5.42
C VAL A 2 -1.18 45.72 -4.92
N TYR A 3 -1.62 44.85 -5.84
CA TYR A 3 -2.16 43.54 -5.51
C TYR A 3 -0.99 42.59 -5.19
N ILE A 4 -0.61 42.49 -3.91
CA ILE A 4 0.23 41.40 -3.40
C ILE A 4 -0.50 40.75 -2.23
N THR A 5 -1.51 39.94 -2.52
CA THR A 5 -1.97 38.90 -1.59
C THR A 5 -2.49 37.73 -2.42
N SER A 6 -1.84 36.57 -2.36
CA SER A 6 -2.45 35.25 -2.67
C SER A 6 -1.46 34.09 -2.60
N GLN A 7 -0.18 34.25 -2.98
CA GLN A 7 0.74 33.10 -3.03
C GLN A 7 1.22 32.62 -1.64
N SER A 8 1.45 33.54 -0.69
CA SER A 8 1.99 33.21 0.64
C SER A 8 0.96 32.59 1.59
N SER A 9 -0.32 32.98 1.52
CA SER A 9 -1.36 32.40 2.38
C SER A 9 -1.77 31.00 1.92
N LEU A 10 -1.76 30.72 0.62
CA LEU A 10 -2.00 29.38 0.06
C LEU A 10 -0.85 28.41 0.39
N TYR A 11 0.41 28.86 0.30
CA TYR A 11 1.57 28.04 0.69
C TYR A 11 1.57 27.70 2.20
N THR A 12 1.07 28.62 3.03
CA THR A 12 0.97 28.42 4.48
C THR A 12 -0.18 27.48 4.85
N SER A 13 -1.32 27.57 4.15
CA SER A 13 -2.46 26.67 4.38
C SER A 13 -2.17 25.24 3.92
N GLU A 14 -1.47 25.03 2.80
CA GLU A 14 -1.05 23.69 2.36
C GLU A 14 -0.11 23.02 3.36
N ASN A 15 0.88 23.75 3.88
CA ASN A 15 1.82 23.21 4.86
C ASN A 15 1.13 22.91 6.21
N TYR A 16 0.15 23.71 6.60
CA TYR A 16 -0.68 23.46 7.78
C TYR A 16 -1.61 22.24 7.59
N ILE A 17 -2.22 22.07 6.42
CA ILE A 17 -3.01 20.89 6.08
C ILE A 17 -2.11 19.64 6.04
N LYS A 18 -0.89 19.75 5.50
CA LYS A 18 0.11 18.67 5.48
C LYS A 18 0.59 18.30 6.89
N SER A 19 0.74 19.27 7.81
CA SER A 19 1.12 18.99 9.19
C SER A 19 -0.01 18.32 9.98
N LEU A 20 -1.27 18.77 9.80
CA LEU A 20 -2.46 18.13 10.39
C LEU A 20 -2.66 16.68 9.92
N LYS A 21 -2.33 16.38 8.65
CA LYS A 21 -2.35 15.00 8.14
C LYS A 21 -1.38 14.07 8.88
N TRP A 22 -0.32 14.62 9.46
CA TRP A 22 0.75 13.86 10.13
C TRP A 22 0.55 13.72 11.64
N THR A 23 -0.37 14.49 12.22
CA THR A 23 -0.78 14.36 13.63
C THR A 23 -1.96 13.41 13.83
N LYS A 24 -2.47 12.82 12.74
CA LYS A 24 -3.55 11.84 12.80
C LYS A 24 -2.99 10.51 13.33
N GLU A 25 -3.68 9.92 14.29
CA GLU A 25 -3.38 8.57 14.78
C GLU A 25 -3.64 7.54 13.66
N HIS A 26 -2.65 6.69 13.40
CA HIS A 26 -2.71 5.63 12.39
C HIS A 26 -2.78 4.25 13.06
N LYS A 27 -3.96 3.87 13.53
CA LYS A 27 -4.22 2.63 14.29
C LYS A 27 -3.62 1.35 13.71
N PHE A 28 -3.52 1.24 12.39
CA PHE A 28 -2.86 0.10 11.74
C PHE A 28 -1.34 0.31 11.64
N TRP A 29 -0.89 1.35 10.94
CA TRP A 29 0.54 1.56 10.66
C TRP A 29 1.42 1.77 11.90
N GLU A 30 0.85 2.28 12.98
CA GLU A 30 1.57 2.42 14.26
C GLU A 30 1.84 1.08 14.96
N THR A 31 1.19 0.00 14.53
CA THR A 31 1.46 -1.38 15.00
C THR A 31 2.46 -2.14 14.13
N GLN A 32 2.84 -1.58 12.98
CA GLN A 32 3.70 -2.26 12.00
C GLN A 32 5.17 -1.88 12.20
N PRO A 33 6.11 -2.78 11.87
CA PRO A 33 7.55 -2.52 11.94
C PRO A 33 8.00 -1.64 10.76
N VAL A 34 7.49 -0.41 10.70
CA VAL A 34 7.82 0.62 9.71
C VAL A 34 8.30 1.89 10.41
N LYS A 35 9.07 2.73 9.70
CA LYS A 35 9.53 4.01 10.26
C LYS A 35 8.31 4.87 10.61
N GLN A 36 8.20 5.22 11.88
CA GLN A 36 7.03 5.92 12.38
C GLN A 36 7.08 7.41 12.10
N PHE A 37 5.90 8.02 12.14
CA PHE A 37 5.68 9.42 11.80
C PHE A 37 6.46 10.37 12.72
N LYS A 38 6.53 10.03 14.01
CA LYS A 38 7.31 10.71 15.05
C LYS A 38 8.82 10.68 14.80
N ASP A 39 9.32 9.70 14.06
CA ASP A 39 10.75 9.49 13.81
C ASP A 39 11.21 10.08 12.48
N ARG A 40 10.32 10.76 11.75
CA ARG A 40 10.60 11.31 10.40
C ARG A 40 11.89 12.12 10.36
N TRP A 41 12.11 12.99 11.34
CA TRP A 41 13.26 13.89 11.39
C TRP A 41 14.47 13.30 12.12
N ASN A 42 14.37 12.07 12.62
CA ASN A 42 15.49 11.37 13.21
C ASN A 42 16.34 10.74 12.11
N THR A 43 17.48 11.37 11.82
CA THR A 43 18.49 10.91 10.85
C THR A 43 19.55 10.01 11.48
N SER A 44 19.52 9.84 12.81
CA SER A 44 20.49 9.03 13.54
C SER A 44 20.08 7.55 13.67
N LEU A 45 18.97 7.16 13.05
CA LEU A 45 18.53 5.76 13.05
C LEU A 45 19.48 4.91 12.20
N PRO A 46 19.94 3.75 12.71
CA PRO A 46 20.80 2.86 11.95
C PRO A 46 20.06 2.24 10.75
N GLU A 47 20.81 1.92 9.70
CA GLU A 47 20.31 1.08 8.62
C GLU A 47 20.19 -0.37 9.12
N GLY A 48 19.08 -1.03 8.78
CA GLY A 48 18.84 -2.41 9.17
C GLY A 48 17.36 -2.72 9.46
N PRO A 49 17.08 -3.92 9.98
CA PRO A 49 15.73 -4.32 10.35
C PRO A 49 15.20 -3.48 11.53
N ILE A 50 13.91 -3.13 11.48
CA ILE A 50 13.23 -2.42 12.58
C ILE A 50 12.94 -3.37 13.74
N GLU A 51 12.62 -4.63 13.44
CA GLU A 51 12.44 -5.72 14.39
C GLU A 51 13.29 -6.92 14.00
N ASN A 52 13.80 -7.66 14.98
CA ASN A 52 14.62 -8.83 14.71
C ASN A 52 13.78 -9.97 14.10
N PRO A 53 14.35 -10.78 13.20
CA PRO A 53 13.67 -11.97 12.68
C PRO A 53 13.25 -12.92 13.80
N ILE A 54 12.00 -13.38 13.76
CA ILE A 54 11.47 -14.40 14.67
C ILE A 54 11.63 -15.80 14.07
N ALA A 55 11.55 -16.84 14.90
CA ALA A 55 11.61 -18.21 14.42
C ALA A 55 10.33 -18.57 13.63
N LEU A 56 10.44 -19.45 12.63
CA LEU A 56 9.27 -19.90 11.84
C LEU A 56 8.20 -20.56 12.71
N SER A 57 8.59 -21.20 13.82
CA SER A 57 7.67 -21.78 14.81
C SER A 57 6.87 -20.74 15.59
N GLU A 58 7.33 -19.48 15.62
CA GLU A 58 6.65 -18.36 16.28
C GLU A 58 5.73 -17.60 15.31
N VAL A 59 5.87 -17.83 14.00
CA VAL A 59 4.94 -17.30 13.00
C VAL A 59 3.59 -18.00 13.15
N LYS A 60 2.51 -17.23 13.04
CA LYS A 60 1.14 -17.75 13.11
C LYS A 60 0.91 -18.77 11.98
N GLN A 61 0.59 -20.00 12.36
CA GLN A 61 0.37 -21.10 11.41
C GLN A 61 -1.04 -21.06 10.78
N GLU A 62 -2.02 -20.55 11.52
CA GLU A 62 -3.40 -20.42 11.05
C GLU A 62 -3.63 -19.08 10.31
N PRO A 63 -4.46 -19.03 9.27
CA PRO A 63 -4.81 -17.80 8.57
C PRO A 63 -5.37 -16.70 9.50
N TYR A 64 -5.29 -15.45 9.07
CA TYR A 64 -5.98 -14.37 9.77
C TYR A 64 -7.50 -14.51 9.64
N ASN A 65 -8.22 -14.08 10.66
CA ASN A 65 -9.68 -14.16 10.67
C ASN A 65 -10.25 -13.21 9.61
N LEU A 66 -11.14 -13.74 8.76
CA LEU A 66 -11.94 -12.95 7.84
C LEU A 66 -13.36 -12.75 8.40
N PRO A 67 -14.12 -11.75 7.91
CA PRO A 67 -15.55 -11.70 8.17
C PRO A 67 -16.23 -12.97 7.65
N LYS A 68 -17.36 -13.34 8.28
CA LYS A 68 -18.01 -14.65 8.12
C LYS A 68 -18.32 -15.06 6.68
N ASP A 69 -18.57 -14.09 5.81
CA ASP A 69 -19.00 -14.33 4.42
C ASP A 69 -17.83 -14.36 3.42
N PHE A 70 -16.58 -14.37 3.91
CA PHE A 70 -15.37 -14.42 3.09
C PHE A 70 -14.50 -15.62 3.45
N GLU A 71 -13.78 -16.10 2.45
CA GLU A 71 -12.79 -17.16 2.58
C GLU A 71 -11.47 -16.75 1.93
N TRP A 72 -10.39 -17.38 2.38
CA TRP A 72 -9.08 -17.21 1.75
C TRP A 72 -9.03 -18.07 0.49
N ILE A 73 -8.53 -17.48 -0.60
CA ILE A 73 -8.25 -18.18 -1.86
C ILE A 73 -6.81 -17.88 -2.28
N THR A 74 -6.16 -18.90 -2.86
CA THR A 74 -4.91 -18.73 -3.59
C THR A 74 -5.22 -18.52 -5.06
N CYS A 75 -4.76 -17.40 -5.63
CA CYS A 75 -4.96 -17.09 -7.04
C CYS A 75 -3.86 -17.73 -7.89
N ASP A 76 -4.14 -18.87 -8.53
CA ASP A 76 -3.25 -19.47 -9.54
C ASP A 76 -3.20 -18.61 -10.81
N VAL A 77 -2.09 -17.92 -11.03
CA VAL A 77 -1.88 -17.03 -12.17
C VAL A 77 -1.60 -17.76 -13.50
N ASP A 78 -1.37 -19.06 -13.46
CA ASP A 78 -1.25 -19.88 -14.67
C ASP A 78 -2.64 -20.31 -15.18
N SER A 79 -3.67 -20.29 -14.32
CA SER A 79 -5.07 -20.53 -14.71
C SER A 79 -5.65 -19.33 -15.46
N GLU A 80 -6.22 -19.57 -16.64
CA GLU A 80 -6.86 -18.51 -17.44
C GLU A 80 -8.14 -17.98 -16.79
N GLU A 81 -8.90 -18.83 -16.09
CA GLU A 81 -10.10 -18.44 -15.35
C GLU A 81 -9.73 -17.47 -14.22
N MET A 82 -8.79 -17.87 -13.37
CA MET A 82 -8.33 -17.04 -12.25
C MET A 82 -7.69 -15.74 -12.73
N MET A 83 -6.90 -15.77 -13.80
CA MET A 83 -6.33 -14.55 -14.38
C MET A 83 -7.40 -13.61 -14.95
N THR A 84 -8.51 -14.15 -15.42
CA THR A 84 -9.67 -13.35 -15.85
C THR A 84 -10.31 -12.65 -14.66
N GLU A 85 -10.49 -13.34 -13.55
CA GLU A 85 -11.03 -12.76 -12.32
C GLU A 85 -10.12 -11.67 -11.73
N VAL A 86 -8.81 -11.95 -11.61
CA VAL A 86 -7.83 -10.97 -11.13
C VAL A 86 -7.76 -9.75 -12.05
N TYR A 87 -7.76 -9.96 -13.36
CA TYR A 87 -7.81 -8.87 -14.34
C TYR A 87 -9.05 -8.00 -14.12
N ASN A 88 -10.23 -8.61 -14.07
CA ASN A 88 -11.48 -7.89 -13.87
C ASN A 88 -11.50 -7.12 -12.54
N LEU A 89 -11.00 -7.73 -11.46
CA LEU A 89 -10.90 -7.08 -10.15
C LEU A 89 -10.05 -5.80 -10.24
N LEU A 90 -8.87 -5.88 -10.85
CA LEU A 90 -7.95 -4.75 -10.94
C LEU A 90 -8.46 -3.66 -11.90
N THR A 91 -8.93 -4.03 -13.08
CA THR A 91 -9.46 -3.09 -14.08
C THR A 91 -10.67 -2.31 -13.54
N HIS A 92 -11.43 -2.87 -12.59
CA HIS A 92 -12.61 -2.20 -12.04
C HIS A 92 -12.40 -1.51 -10.69
N ASN A 93 -11.35 -1.86 -9.92
CA ASN A 93 -11.21 -1.42 -8.52
C ASN A 93 -9.80 -0.95 -8.13
N TYR A 94 -8.83 -0.99 -9.03
CA TYR A 94 -7.46 -0.58 -8.71
C TYR A 94 -7.24 0.92 -8.90
N VAL A 95 -6.00 1.36 -8.71
CA VAL A 95 -5.58 2.76 -8.63
C VAL A 95 -6.15 3.61 -9.77
N GLU A 96 -6.80 4.69 -9.36
CA GLU A 96 -7.25 5.78 -10.21
C GLU A 96 -6.36 7.01 -9.99
N GLY A 97 -6.27 7.86 -11.01
CA GLY A 97 -5.70 9.20 -10.82
C GLY A 97 -6.55 10.04 -9.87
N ASP A 98 -5.96 11.11 -9.31
CA ASP A 98 -6.63 11.99 -8.33
C ASP A 98 -7.96 12.59 -8.84
N GLU A 99 -8.09 12.76 -10.16
CA GLU A 99 -9.29 13.27 -10.83
C GLU A 99 -10.21 12.15 -11.38
N SER A 100 -9.92 10.88 -11.11
CA SER A 100 -10.64 9.70 -11.61
C SER A 100 -10.81 9.63 -13.14
N MET A 101 -9.98 10.36 -13.90
CA MET A 101 -10.03 10.36 -15.37
C MET A 101 -9.31 9.15 -16.00
N PHE A 102 -8.39 8.55 -15.26
CA PHE A 102 -7.60 7.41 -15.73
C PHE A 102 -7.53 6.34 -14.65
N ARG A 103 -7.57 5.09 -15.10
CA ARG A 103 -7.34 3.90 -14.28
C ARG A 103 -6.34 3.00 -14.99
N PHE A 104 -5.51 2.32 -14.22
CA PHE A 104 -4.63 1.30 -14.80
C PHE A 104 -5.43 0.11 -15.31
N ASP A 105 -5.17 -0.28 -16.56
CA ASP A 105 -5.71 -1.49 -17.19
C ASP A 105 -4.54 -2.42 -17.51
N TYR A 106 -4.07 -3.17 -16.50
CA TYR A 106 -2.95 -4.09 -16.66
C TYR A 106 -3.40 -5.31 -17.47
N SER A 107 -2.77 -5.58 -18.62
CA SER A 107 -3.08 -6.78 -19.40
C SER A 107 -2.77 -8.07 -18.61
N LYS A 108 -3.47 -9.16 -18.93
CA LYS A 108 -3.23 -10.47 -18.28
C LYS A 108 -1.79 -10.94 -18.46
N GLU A 109 -1.19 -10.73 -19.63
CA GLU A 109 0.21 -11.08 -19.91
C GLU A 109 1.17 -10.27 -19.04
N PHE A 110 0.88 -8.98 -18.84
CA PHE A 110 1.67 -8.14 -17.96
C PHE A 110 1.59 -8.64 -16.52
N LEU A 111 0.37 -8.93 -16.03
CA LEU A 111 0.17 -9.44 -14.67
C LEU A 111 0.88 -10.77 -14.44
N ARG A 112 0.79 -11.73 -15.37
CA ARG A 112 1.55 -12.99 -15.31
C ARG A 112 3.05 -12.75 -15.19
N ARG A 113 3.59 -11.85 -16.03
CA ARG A 113 5.02 -11.52 -15.99
C ARG A 113 5.43 -10.87 -14.66
N ALA A 114 4.57 -10.00 -14.11
CA ALA A 114 4.85 -9.31 -12.86
C ALA A 114 4.73 -10.23 -11.63
N LEU A 115 3.81 -11.18 -11.65
CA LEU A 115 3.50 -12.08 -10.54
C LEU A 115 4.31 -13.39 -10.56
N SER A 116 4.91 -13.75 -11.70
CA SER A 116 5.67 -15.00 -11.88
C SER A 116 7.16 -14.79 -12.21
N PRO A 117 7.93 -13.98 -11.46
CA PRO A 117 9.37 -13.88 -11.67
C PRO A 117 10.07 -15.22 -11.35
N PRO A 118 11.28 -15.48 -11.86
CA PRO A 118 12.01 -16.71 -11.55
C PRO A 118 12.16 -16.92 -10.03
N GLY A 119 11.79 -18.11 -9.54
CA GLY A 119 11.84 -18.45 -8.12
C GLY A 119 10.65 -17.95 -7.29
N TYR A 120 9.58 -17.45 -7.92
CA TYR A 120 8.36 -17.08 -7.21
C TYR A 120 7.74 -18.28 -6.48
N PHE A 121 7.07 -17.97 -5.37
CA PHE A 121 6.36 -18.97 -4.59
C PHE A 121 4.99 -19.24 -5.21
N LYS A 122 4.81 -20.46 -5.74
CA LYS A 122 3.50 -20.99 -6.11
C LYS A 122 2.85 -21.53 -4.85
N THR A 123 1.66 -21.03 -4.53
CA THR A 123 0.82 -21.54 -3.44
C THR A 123 -0.24 -22.48 -3.99
#